data_AF-A0A968IK11-F1
#
_entry.id   AF-A0A968IK11-F1
#
_cell.length_a   1.000
_cell.length_b   1.000
_cell.length_c   1.000
_cell.angle_alpha   90.00
_cell.angle_beta   90.00
_cell.angle_gamma   90.00
#
_symmetry.space_group_name_H-M   'P 1'
#
loop_
_entity.id
_entity.type
_entity.pdbx_description
1 polymer ?
#
loop_
_entity_poly.entity_id
_entity_poly.type
_entity_poly.pdbx_seq_one_letter_code
_entity_poly.pdbx_strand_id
1 'polypeptide(L)'
;MSATPDGIERIRAKMRAKDWTQERLADRAKVSLVTVKRFLKLENADISTIKAIAAALELSPEAIVDAIHWQRRVVSKVIDTPSEELVVDPELVANETFYIERANTEAQCYTELIQPGALIRIKAPQLMGKTWFIEKVLAQVSQDESYQRLDIEIDRQALTSLEDFYQWFCAVASEGLELPVQLDTYWKGLTPNGDITNYFQKYLLKQIADAPTVSHFGIG
;
A
#
# COMPACT_ATOMS: atom_id res chain seq x y z
N MET A 1 18.56 -20.02 0.09
CA MET A 1 18.84 -18.66 0.56
C MET A 1 19.89 -18.77 1.63
N SER A 2 20.94 -17.96 1.57
CA SER A 2 22.03 -17.97 2.55
C SER A 2 21.74 -17.00 3.69
N ALA A 3 22.29 -17.30 4.87
CA ALA A 3 22.35 -16.33 5.96
C ALA A 3 23.25 -15.15 5.60
N THR A 4 23.07 -14.02 6.27
CA THR A 4 24.03 -12.90 6.20
C THR A 4 25.21 -13.18 7.14
N PRO A 5 26.39 -12.59 6.90
CA PRO A 5 27.51 -12.69 7.84
C PRO A 5 27.15 -12.24 9.26
N ASP A 6 26.38 -11.16 9.39
CA ASP A 6 25.85 -10.66 10.68
C ASP A 6 24.86 -11.66 11.33
N GLY A 7 23.99 -12.27 10.52
CA GLY A 7 23.05 -13.28 10.97
C GLY A 7 23.72 -14.55 11.48
N ILE A 8 24.84 -14.97 10.86
CA ILE A 8 25.67 -16.07 11.35
C ILE A 8 26.31 -15.74 12.70
N GLU A 9 26.80 -14.51 12.87
CA GLU A 9 27.34 -14.07 14.17
C GLU A 9 26.26 -14.05 15.26
N ARG A 10 25.04 -13.61 14.94
CA ARG A 10 23.89 -13.67 15.88
C ARG A 10 23.52 -15.10 16.26
N ILE A 11 23.53 -16.03 15.31
CA ILE A 11 23.33 -17.45 15.59
C ILE A 11 24.42 -17.96 16.54
N ARG A 12 25.69 -17.68 16.24
CA ARG A 12 26.82 -18.10 17.08
C ARG A 12 26.72 -17.51 18.49
N ALA A 13 26.34 -16.25 18.62
CA ALA A 13 26.16 -15.58 19.91
C ALA A 13 25.04 -16.25 20.73
N LYS A 14 23.88 -16.55 20.12
CA LYS A 14 22.77 -17.26 20.79
C LYS A 14 23.13 -18.69 21.17
N MET A 15 23.87 -19.40 20.32
CA MET A 15 24.36 -20.74 20.64
C MET A 15 25.33 -20.73 21.83
N ARG A 16 26.25 -19.76 21.90
CA ARG A 16 27.16 -19.60 23.06
C ARG A 16 26.38 -19.26 24.32
N ALA A 17 25.40 -18.36 24.24
CA ALA A 17 24.59 -17.97 25.40
C ALA A 17 23.74 -19.13 25.97
N LYS A 18 23.35 -20.09 25.12
CA LYS A 18 22.57 -21.27 25.52
C LYS A 18 23.44 -22.52 25.77
N ASP A 19 24.76 -22.42 25.62
CA ASP A 19 25.72 -23.54 25.66
C ASP A 19 25.36 -24.69 24.70
N TRP A 20 24.99 -24.33 23.46
CA TRP A 20 24.53 -25.29 22.44
C TRP A 20 25.63 -25.63 21.42
N THR A 21 25.77 -26.92 21.14
CA THR A 21 26.52 -27.43 20.00
C THR A 21 25.69 -27.38 18.72
N GLN A 22 26.33 -27.58 17.56
CA GLN A 22 25.62 -27.64 16.27
C GLN A 22 24.67 -28.84 16.20
N GLU A 23 25.04 -29.95 16.83
CA GLU A 23 24.21 -31.14 17.01
C GLU A 23 22.95 -30.81 17.81
N ARG A 24 23.10 -30.08 18.91
CA ARG A 24 21.96 -29.67 19.74
C ARG A 24 21.05 -28.68 19.02
N LEU A 25 21.61 -27.79 18.20
CA LEU A 25 20.82 -26.89 17.34
C LEU A 25 20.03 -27.70 16.29
N ALA A 26 20.66 -28.68 15.65
CA ALA A 26 20.02 -29.55 14.66
C ALA A 26 18.82 -30.29 15.27
N ASP A 27 19.00 -30.88 16.45
CA ASP A 27 17.94 -31.57 17.19
C ASP A 27 16.78 -30.64 17.55
N ARG A 28 17.07 -29.43 18.05
CA ARG A 28 16.05 -28.46 18.47
C ARG A 28 15.29 -27.85 17.30
N ALA A 29 15.97 -27.57 16.20
CA ALA A 29 15.36 -27.08 14.98
C ALA A 29 14.72 -28.22 14.16
N LYS A 30 14.85 -29.50 14.55
CA LYS A 30 14.36 -30.67 13.82
C LYS A 30 14.84 -30.69 12.36
N VAL A 31 16.10 -30.32 12.13
CA VAL A 31 16.76 -30.34 10.81
C VAL A 31 18.04 -31.17 10.87
N SER A 32 18.54 -31.64 9.74
CA SER A 32 19.76 -32.46 9.73
C SER A 32 20.99 -31.64 10.15
N LEU A 33 21.95 -32.29 10.83
CA LEU A 33 23.23 -31.67 11.17
C LEU A 33 24.00 -31.17 9.93
N VAL A 34 23.84 -31.86 8.80
CA VAL A 34 24.42 -31.46 7.52
C VAL A 34 23.83 -30.12 7.07
N THR A 35 22.51 -29.96 7.20
CA THR A 35 21.79 -28.72 6.87
C THR A 35 22.29 -27.55 7.73
N VAL A 36 22.45 -27.76 9.05
CA VAL A 36 22.98 -26.72 9.96
C VAL A 36 24.42 -26.33 9.58
N LYS A 37 25.29 -27.30 9.31
CA LYS A 37 26.70 -27.05 8.94
C LYS A 37 26.81 -26.26 7.63
N ARG A 38 26.01 -26.61 6.62
CA ARG A 38 25.93 -25.87 5.35
C ARG A 38 25.44 -24.44 5.58
N PHE A 39 24.36 -24.29 6.35
CA PHE A 39 23.79 -22.98 6.63
C PHE A 39 24.78 -22.04 7.36
N LEU A 40 25.52 -22.55 8.35
CA LEU A 40 26.55 -21.78 9.07
C LEU A 40 27.78 -21.41 8.22
N LYS A 41 27.96 -22.06 7.07
CA LYS A 41 28.97 -21.74 6.06
C LYS A 41 28.44 -20.79 4.99
N LEU A 42 27.30 -20.14 5.23
CA LEU A 42 26.61 -19.24 4.29
C LEU A 42 26.11 -19.95 3.03
N GLU A 43 25.92 -21.27 3.07
CA GLU A 43 25.32 -21.98 1.95
C GLU A 43 23.79 -21.84 1.97
N ASN A 44 23.17 -22.09 0.82
CA ASN A 44 21.73 -21.93 0.64
C ASN A 44 20.92 -22.95 1.47
N ALA A 45 20.03 -22.45 2.33
CA ALA A 45 18.98 -23.21 2.99
C ALA A 45 17.58 -22.86 2.48
N ASP A 46 16.62 -23.75 2.72
CA ASP A 46 15.20 -23.51 2.44
C ASP A 46 14.53 -22.69 3.56
N ILE A 47 13.33 -22.16 3.26
CA ILE A 47 12.59 -21.26 4.15
C ILE A 47 12.19 -21.96 5.45
N SER A 48 11.80 -23.23 5.37
CA SER A 48 11.43 -24.06 6.52
C SER A 48 12.60 -24.23 7.49
N THR A 49 13.80 -24.47 6.96
CA THR A 49 15.04 -24.61 7.73
C THR A 49 15.38 -23.30 8.41
N ILE A 50 15.26 -22.16 7.71
CA ILE A 50 15.54 -20.84 8.28
C ILE A 50 14.57 -20.52 9.41
N LYS A 51 13.25 -20.75 9.22
CA LYS A 51 12.23 -20.60 10.27
C LYS A 51 12.52 -21.49 11.48
N ALA A 52 12.88 -22.74 11.25
CA ALA A 52 13.11 -23.70 12.32
C ALA A 52 14.37 -23.36 13.13
N ILE A 53 15.45 -22.95 12.48
CA ILE A 53 16.68 -22.50 13.16
C ILE A 53 16.43 -21.19 13.92
N ALA A 54 15.70 -20.23 13.32
CA ALA A 54 15.34 -18.97 13.96
C ALA A 54 14.50 -19.21 15.24
N ALA A 55 13.45 -20.02 15.13
CA ALA A 55 12.58 -20.38 16.25
C ALA A 55 13.34 -21.09 17.36
N ALA A 56 14.22 -22.05 17.02
CA ALA A 56 15.02 -22.78 18.01
C ALA A 56 15.95 -21.85 18.82
N LEU A 57 16.39 -20.73 18.24
CA LEU A 57 17.32 -19.79 18.86
C LEU A 57 16.63 -18.55 19.44
N GLU A 58 15.29 -18.49 19.42
CA GLU A 58 14.50 -17.30 19.79
C GLU A 58 15.02 -16.07 19.04
N LEU A 59 15.23 -16.24 17.74
CA LEU A 59 15.59 -15.19 16.81
C LEU A 59 14.47 -15.03 15.78
N SER A 60 14.32 -13.82 15.26
CA SER A 60 13.52 -13.62 14.07
C SER A 60 14.31 -14.09 12.84
N PRO A 61 13.68 -14.71 11.84
CA PRO A 61 14.34 -15.06 10.59
C PRO A 61 15.07 -13.88 9.92
N GLU A 62 14.51 -12.67 10.02
CA GLU A 62 15.04 -11.41 9.50
C GLU A 62 16.37 -11.00 10.17
N ALA A 63 16.61 -11.49 11.39
CA ALA A 63 17.89 -11.30 12.08
C ALA A 63 18.98 -12.27 11.59
N ILE A 64 18.64 -13.27 10.77
CA ILE A 64 19.55 -14.34 10.33
C ILE A 64 19.87 -14.23 8.84
N VAL A 65 18.87 -13.92 8.04
CA VAL A 65 18.94 -13.82 6.58
C VAL A 65 18.68 -12.39 6.15
N ASP A 66 19.05 -12.06 4.91
CA ASP A 66 18.75 -10.73 4.37
C ASP A 66 17.24 -10.50 4.38
N ALA A 67 16.81 -9.48 5.12
CA ALA A 67 15.40 -9.21 5.38
C ALA A 67 14.60 -8.97 4.08
N ILE A 68 15.23 -8.34 3.09
CA ILE A 68 14.63 -8.04 1.78
C ILE A 68 14.40 -9.33 0.99
N HIS A 69 15.38 -10.24 0.96
CA HIS A 69 15.24 -11.53 0.30
C HIS A 69 14.30 -12.49 1.03
N TRP A 70 14.24 -12.43 2.36
CA TRP A 70 13.31 -13.22 3.18
C TRP A 70 11.85 -12.88 2.88
N GLN A 71 11.51 -11.60 2.94
CA GLN A 71 10.14 -11.12 2.73
C GLN A 71 9.64 -11.42 1.31
N ARG A 72 10.46 -11.23 0.27
CA ARG A 72 10.11 -11.57 -1.12
C ARG A 72 9.69 -13.04 -1.31
N ARG A 73 10.36 -13.98 -0.62
CA ARG A 73 10.05 -15.43 -0.73
C ARG A 73 8.83 -15.86 0.07
N VAL A 74 8.57 -15.23 1.21
CA VAL A 74 7.38 -15.51 2.02
C VAL A 74 6.13 -15.05 1.27
N VAL A 75 6.15 -13.86 0.68
CA VAL A 75 5.04 -13.29 -0.11
C VAL A 75 4.74 -14.11 -1.37
N SER A 76 5.77 -14.54 -2.11
CA SER A 76 5.57 -15.40 -3.30
C SER A 76 4.86 -16.72 -3.00
N LYS A 77 4.91 -17.22 -1.75
CA LYS A 77 4.25 -18.47 -1.35
C LYS A 77 2.81 -18.25 -0.86
N VAL A 78 2.50 -17.05 -0.36
CA VAL A 78 1.15 -16.67 0.10
C VAL A 78 0.21 -16.44 -1.09
N ILE A 79 0.73 -15.92 -2.20
CA ILE A 79 -0.06 -15.62 -3.41
C ILE A 79 -0.55 -16.90 -4.14
N ASP A 80 0.08 -18.05 -3.92
CA ASP A 80 -0.31 -19.34 -4.51
C ASP A 80 -1.27 -20.18 -3.63
N THR A 81 -1.68 -19.67 -2.46
CA THR A 81 -2.56 -20.43 -1.54
C THR A 81 -4.00 -19.92 -1.66
N PRO A 82 -5.00 -20.79 -1.97
CA PRO A 82 -6.39 -20.36 -2.12
C PRO A 82 -6.94 -19.80 -0.81
N SER A 83 -7.65 -18.68 -0.95
CA SER A 83 -8.16 -17.81 0.09
C SER A 83 -9.24 -18.45 0.95
N GLU A 84 -8.88 -19.12 2.03
CA GLU A 84 -9.75 -19.32 3.19
C GLU A 84 -8.83 -19.55 4.41
N GLU A 85 -8.99 -18.72 5.45
CA GLU A 85 -8.15 -18.60 6.66
C GLU A 85 -6.84 -17.80 6.52
N LEU A 86 -6.95 -16.46 6.52
CA LEU A 86 -5.85 -15.60 6.97
C LEU A 86 -6.38 -14.64 8.04
N VAL A 87 -6.18 -15.04 9.30
CA VAL A 87 -6.10 -14.09 10.41
C VAL A 87 -4.77 -13.35 10.23
N VAL A 88 -4.82 -12.20 9.56
CA VAL A 88 -3.67 -11.31 9.40
C VAL A 88 -3.50 -10.55 10.71
N ASP A 89 -2.35 -10.72 11.36
CA ASP A 89 -2.00 -9.96 12.56
C ASP A 89 -1.89 -8.46 12.19
N PRO A 90 -2.76 -7.57 12.70
CA PRO A 90 -2.84 -6.18 12.26
C PRO A 90 -1.55 -5.37 12.48
N GLU A 91 -0.72 -5.79 13.44
CA GLU A 91 0.53 -5.10 13.77
C GLU A 91 1.62 -5.23 12.68
N LEU A 92 1.50 -6.21 11.77
CA LEU A 92 2.47 -6.44 10.70
C LEU A 92 2.26 -5.56 9.45
N VAL A 93 1.12 -4.86 9.38
CA VAL A 93 0.76 -3.97 8.26
C VAL A 93 1.25 -2.54 8.50
N ALA A 94 1.59 -2.20 9.75
CA ALA A 94 2.19 -0.93 10.11
C ALA A 94 3.71 -1.08 10.16
N ASN A 95 4.41 -0.64 9.10
CA ASN A 95 5.69 0.08 9.16
C ASN A 95 6.42 0.00 7.81
N GLU A 96 6.23 1.04 6.98
CA GLU A 96 7.22 1.86 6.25
C GLU A 96 8.42 1.23 5.51
N THR A 97 8.65 -0.07 5.56
CA THR A 97 9.92 -0.72 5.16
C THR A 97 9.92 -1.34 3.75
N PHE A 98 8.78 -1.25 3.04
CA PHE A 98 8.59 -1.90 1.73
C PHE A 98 8.75 -0.96 0.52
N TYR A 99 9.02 0.32 0.75
CA TYR A 99 9.02 1.32 -0.31
C TYR A 99 10.36 2.04 -0.43
N ILE A 100 10.97 1.95 -1.61
CA ILE A 100 12.18 2.69 -1.94
C ILE A 100 11.74 4.09 -2.36
N GLU A 101 11.95 5.05 -1.47
CA GLU A 101 11.64 6.45 -1.72
C GLU A 101 12.39 6.97 -2.94
N ARG A 102 11.63 7.47 -3.91
CA ARG A 102 12.13 8.14 -5.10
C ARG A 102 12.09 9.64 -4.84
N ALA A 103 12.96 10.10 -3.94
CA ALA A 103 12.93 11.44 -3.33
C ALA A 103 12.55 12.58 -4.32
N ASN A 104 13.10 12.58 -5.53
CA ASN A 104 12.80 13.63 -6.52
C ASN A 104 11.37 13.58 -7.07
N THR A 105 10.82 12.39 -7.36
CA THR A 105 9.47 12.26 -7.93
C THR A 105 8.39 12.49 -6.89
N GLU A 106 8.63 12.08 -5.65
CA GLU A 106 7.66 12.23 -4.56
C GLU A 106 7.58 13.67 -4.11
N ALA A 107 8.72 14.34 -3.91
CA ALA A 107 8.79 15.76 -3.59
C ALA A 107 8.02 16.62 -4.61
N GLN A 108 8.15 16.30 -5.90
CA GLN A 108 7.37 16.93 -6.96
C GLN A 108 5.86 16.64 -6.83
N CYS A 109 5.47 15.39 -6.58
CA CYS A 109 4.06 15.05 -6.37
C CYS A 109 3.46 15.79 -5.17
N TYR A 110 4.19 15.90 -4.05
CA TYR A 110 3.71 16.64 -2.87
C TYR A 110 3.53 18.13 -3.16
N THR A 111 4.49 18.73 -3.88
CA THR A 111 4.45 20.16 -4.23
C THR A 111 3.23 20.47 -5.09
N GLU A 112 2.95 19.61 -6.08
CA GLU A 112 1.80 19.81 -6.96
C GLU A 112 0.48 19.45 -6.31
N LEU A 113 0.45 18.46 -5.41
CA LEU A 113 -0.79 18.04 -4.77
C LEU A 113 -1.44 19.15 -3.93
N ILE A 114 -0.63 20.03 -3.35
CA ILE A 114 -1.10 21.15 -2.53
C ILE A 114 -1.68 22.28 -3.42
N GLN A 115 -1.36 22.31 -4.72
CA GLN A 115 -1.89 23.34 -5.62
C GLN A 115 -3.39 23.12 -5.90
N PRO A 116 -4.23 24.17 -5.80
CA PRO A 116 -5.65 24.06 -6.16
C PRO A 116 -5.84 23.61 -7.61
N GLY A 117 -6.68 22.59 -7.82
CA GLY A 117 -6.97 22.07 -9.16
C GLY A 117 -5.85 21.23 -9.78
N ALA A 118 -4.87 20.78 -9.00
CA ALA A 118 -3.82 19.90 -9.49
C ALA A 118 -4.36 18.58 -10.04
N LEU A 119 -3.81 18.13 -11.17
CA LEU A 119 -4.08 16.83 -11.76
C LEU A 119 -2.78 16.02 -11.83
N ILE A 120 -2.64 15.06 -10.93
CA ILE A 120 -1.47 14.17 -10.88
C ILE A 120 -1.81 12.83 -11.54
N ARG A 121 -1.08 12.49 -12.60
CA ARG A 121 -1.25 11.22 -13.31
C ARG A 121 -0.10 10.25 -12.99
N ILE A 122 -0.38 9.24 -12.18
CA ILE A 122 0.59 8.20 -11.83
C ILE A 122 0.54 7.06 -12.85
N LYS A 123 1.66 6.81 -13.54
CA LYS A 123 1.82 5.70 -14.50
C LYS A 123 2.92 4.75 -14.06
N ALA A 124 2.59 3.46 -13.95
CA ALA A 124 3.58 2.39 -13.76
C ALA A 124 2.99 1.02 -14.17
N PRO A 125 3.80 -0.02 -14.37
CA PRO A 125 3.34 -1.41 -14.52
C PRO A 125 2.63 -1.93 -13.28
N GLN A 126 1.73 -2.91 -13.41
CA GLN A 126 1.04 -3.53 -12.27
C GLN A 126 2.04 -4.05 -11.23
N LEU A 127 1.63 -4.10 -9.96
CA LEU A 127 2.43 -4.56 -8.81
C LEU A 127 3.70 -3.74 -8.48
N MET A 128 3.86 -2.53 -9.05
CA MET A 128 4.98 -1.62 -8.73
C MET A 128 4.69 -0.64 -7.58
N GLY A 129 3.72 -0.93 -6.72
CA GLY A 129 3.44 -0.11 -5.54
C GLY A 129 2.73 1.22 -5.83
N LYS A 130 1.98 1.34 -6.94
CA LYS A 130 1.20 2.57 -7.24
C LYS A 130 0.17 2.89 -6.17
N THR A 131 -0.60 1.89 -5.74
CA THR A 131 -1.60 2.06 -4.68
C THR A 131 -0.92 2.52 -3.40
N TRP A 132 0.16 1.86 -3.00
CA TRP A 132 0.94 2.26 -1.83
C TRP A 132 1.48 3.70 -1.96
N PHE A 133 1.99 4.08 -3.13
CA PHE A 133 2.46 5.44 -3.39
C PHE A 133 1.34 6.48 -3.27
N ILE A 134 0.16 6.19 -3.81
CA ILE A 134 -1.03 7.03 -3.67
C ILE A 134 -1.39 7.19 -2.20
N GLU A 135 -1.47 6.09 -1.44
CA GLU A 135 -1.79 6.14 0.00
C GLU A 135 -0.76 6.96 0.79
N LYS A 136 0.54 6.79 0.54
CA LYS A 136 1.58 7.59 1.19
C LYS A 136 1.41 9.08 0.88
N VAL A 137 1.16 9.40 -0.39
CA VAL A 137 1.01 10.79 -0.84
C VAL A 137 -0.23 11.44 -0.24
N LEU A 138 -1.36 10.72 -0.21
CA LEU A 138 -2.61 11.20 0.37
C LEU A 138 -2.54 11.30 1.89
N ALA A 139 -1.82 10.40 2.58
CA ALA A 139 -1.63 10.45 4.03
C ALA A 139 -0.96 11.75 4.52
N GLN A 140 -0.17 12.40 3.66
CA GLN A 140 0.46 13.67 3.98
C GLN A 140 -0.53 14.86 3.91
N VAL A 141 -1.55 14.77 3.06
CA VAL A 141 -2.59 15.81 2.91
C VAL A 141 -3.77 15.57 3.84
N SER A 142 -4.07 14.31 4.17
CA SER A 142 -5.16 13.96 5.08
C SER A 142 -4.96 14.43 6.52
N GLN A 143 -3.78 14.96 6.87
CA GLN A 143 -3.55 15.60 8.17
C GLN A 143 -4.18 17.00 8.26
N ASP A 144 -4.55 17.59 7.12
CA ASP A 144 -5.19 18.89 7.04
C ASP A 144 -6.71 18.68 6.91
N GLU A 145 -7.46 19.13 7.92
CA GLU A 145 -8.93 19.01 7.99
C GLU A 145 -9.66 19.78 6.88
N SER A 146 -8.96 20.63 6.12
CA SER A 146 -9.54 21.35 4.98
C SER A 146 -9.68 20.49 3.72
N TYR A 147 -9.12 19.27 3.69
CA TYR A 147 -9.22 18.36 2.55
C TYR A 147 -10.18 17.21 2.82
N GLN A 148 -11.11 17.01 1.89
CA GLN A 148 -11.93 15.79 1.84
C GLN A 148 -11.41 14.84 0.75
N ARG A 149 -11.31 13.56 1.11
CA ARG A 149 -10.89 12.48 0.21
C ARG A 149 -12.11 11.76 -0.33
N LEU A 150 -12.11 11.53 -1.64
CA LEU A 150 -13.11 10.72 -2.34
C LEU A 150 -12.38 9.70 -3.21
N ASP A 151 -12.53 8.41 -2.88
CA ASP A 151 -11.96 7.32 -3.66
C ASP A 151 -12.98 6.83 -4.70
N ILE A 152 -12.68 7.03 -5.97
CA ILE A 152 -13.56 6.67 -7.08
C ILE A 152 -12.92 5.60 -7.94
N GLU A 153 -13.56 4.44 -8.03
CA GLU A 153 -13.25 3.43 -9.03
C GLU A 153 -14.19 3.60 -10.23
N ILE A 154 -13.62 3.82 -11.42
CA ILE A 154 -14.40 4.06 -12.63
C ILE A 154 -15.03 2.74 -13.11
N ASP A 155 -16.37 2.72 -13.16
CA ASP A 155 -17.08 1.67 -13.90
C ASP A 155 -16.89 1.89 -15.40
N ARG A 156 -16.39 0.87 -16.10
CA ARG A 156 -16.22 0.92 -17.56
C ARG A 156 -17.54 1.13 -18.29
N GLN A 157 -18.66 0.72 -17.70
CA GLN A 157 -19.99 0.95 -18.26
C GLN A 157 -20.38 2.43 -18.23
N ALA A 158 -19.82 3.22 -17.32
CA ALA A 158 -20.03 4.67 -17.26
C ALA A 158 -19.26 5.44 -18.36
N LEU A 159 -18.37 4.78 -19.12
CA LEU A 159 -17.58 5.40 -20.18
C LEU A 159 -18.23 5.32 -21.57
N THR A 160 -19.54 5.06 -21.63
CA THR A 160 -20.31 4.92 -22.88
C THR A 160 -20.52 6.24 -23.61
N SER A 161 -20.84 7.31 -22.88
CA SER A 161 -20.97 8.66 -23.41
C SER A 161 -20.51 9.69 -22.39
N LEU A 162 -20.24 10.91 -22.85
CA LEU A 162 -19.84 12.01 -21.97
C LEU A 162 -20.93 12.34 -20.93
N GLU A 163 -22.19 12.29 -21.36
CA GLU A 163 -23.34 12.55 -20.49
C GLU A 163 -23.52 11.46 -19.45
N ASP A 164 -23.44 10.18 -19.84
CA ASP A 164 -23.51 9.05 -18.90
C ASP A 164 -22.38 9.13 -17.87
N PHE A 165 -21.16 9.43 -18.31
CA PHE A 165 -20.01 9.59 -17.43
C PHE A 165 -20.24 10.72 -16.42
N TYR A 166 -20.75 11.88 -16.84
CA TYR A 166 -20.99 13.00 -15.96
C TYR A 166 -22.11 12.73 -14.94
N GLN A 167 -23.21 12.10 -15.36
CA GLN A 167 -24.28 11.72 -14.44
C GLN A 167 -23.80 10.69 -13.42
N TRP A 168 -23.09 9.67 -13.88
CA TRP A 168 -22.46 8.67 -13.02
C TRP A 168 -21.48 9.31 -12.02
N PHE A 169 -20.61 10.22 -12.50
CA PHE A 169 -19.63 10.90 -11.66
C PHE A 169 -20.31 11.77 -10.58
N CYS A 170 -21.37 12.49 -10.94
CA CYS A 170 -22.19 13.24 -9.99
C CYS A 170 -22.82 12.32 -8.92
N ALA A 171 -23.34 11.16 -9.32
CA ALA A 171 -23.94 10.19 -8.41
C ALA A 171 -22.90 9.61 -7.44
N VAL A 172 -21.78 9.09 -7.95
CA VAL A 172 -20.70 8.52 -7.13
C VAL A 172 -20.08 9.57 -6.20
N ALA A 173 -19.90 10.80 -6.67
CA ALA A 173 -19.41 11.88 -5.83
C ALA A 173 -20.39 12.24 -4.71
N SER A 174 -21.70 12.20 -4.97
CA SER A 174 -22.70 12.44 -3.92
C SER A 174 -22.69 11.34 -2.88
N GLU A 175 -22.67 10.08 -3.32
CA GLU A 175 -22.64 8.92 -2.43
C GLU A 175 -21.39 8.89 -1.55
N GLY A 176 -20.21 9.14 -2.11
CA GLY A 176 -18.97 9.17 -1.33
C GLY A 176 -18.82 10.38 -0.41
N LEU A 177 -19.69 11.39 -0.57
CA LEU A 177 -19.84 12.51 0.36
C LEU A 177 -21.02 12.32 1.33
N GLU A 178 -21.67 11.16 1.31
CA GLU A 178 -22.88 10.85 2.09
C GLU A 178 -24.05 11.82 1.83
N LEU A 179 -24.13 12.34 0.60
CA LEU A 179 -25.17 13.25 0.14
C LEU A 179 -26.18 12.54 -0.76
N PRO A 180 -27.48 12.90 -0.71
CA PRO A 180 -28.46 12.35 -1.63
C PRO A 180 -28.16 12.74 -3.08
N VAL A 181 -28.27 11.80 -4.02
CA VAL A 181 -28.10 12.09 -5.45
C VAL A 181 -29.25 12.98 -5.92
N GLN A 182 -28.96 14.18 -6.44
CA GLN A 182 -29.96 15.17 -6.86
C GLN A 182 -29.90 15.49 -8.36
N LEU A 183 -29.66 14.48 -9.20
CA LEU A 183 -29.57 14.67 -10.65
C LEU A 183 -30.84 15.32 -11.22
N ASP A 184 -32.04 14.89 -10.82
CA ASP A 184 -33.30 15.47 -11.32
C ASP A 184 -33.44 16.99 -11.04
N THR A 185 -32.86 17.43 -9.92
CA THR A 185 -32.92 18.83 -9.50
C THR A 185 -31.93 19.69 -10.28
N TYR A 186 -30.71 19.21 -10.51
CA TYR A 186 -29.59 20.01 -11.02
C TYR A 186 -29.19 19.73 -12.47
N TRP A 187 -29.54 18.56 -13.01
CA TRP A 187 -29.34 18.19 -14.41
C TRP A 187 -30.55 18.66 -15.23
N LYS A 188 -30.36 19.69 -16.06
CA LYS A 188 -31.45 20.28 -16.89
C LYS A 188 -31.37 19.88 -18.35
N GLY A 189 -30.36 19.11 -18.75
CA GLY A 189 -30.18 18.65 -20.13
C GLY A 189 -29.91 19.80 -21.10
N LEU A 190 -29.35 20.91 -20.60
CA LEU A 190 -28.99 22.06 -21.44
C LEU A 190 -27.71 21.75 -22.22
N THR A 191 -26.66 21.37 -21.48
CA THR A 191 -25.40 20.87 -22.02
C THR A 191 -24.72 20.03 -20.94
N PRO A 192 -24.11 18.87 -21.27
CA PRO A 192 -23.46 18.03 -20.27
C PRO A 192 -22.43 18.77 -19.42
N ASN A 193 -21.61 19.64 -20.04
CA ASN A 193 -20.61 20.46 -19.34
C ASN A 193 -21.25 21.51 -18.40
N GLY A 194 -22.36 22.12 -18.82
CA GLY A 194 -23.08 23.08 -17.99
C GLY A 194 -23.78 22.40 -16.82
N ASP A 195 -24.37 21.24 -17.04
CA ASP A 195 -25.12 20.48 -16.03
C ASP A 195 -24.20 19.91 -14.94
N ILE A 196 -23.05 19.33 -15.30
CA ILE A 196 -22.05 18.89 -14.30
C ILE A 196 -21.49 20.07 -13.50
N THR A 197 -21.17 21.20 -14.17
CA THR A 197 -20.68 22.41 -13.50
C THR A 197 -21.72 22.92 -12.50
N ASN A 198 -22.99 22.95 -12.92
CA ASN A 198 -24.11 23.35 -12.07
C ASN A 198 -24.28 22.43 -10.85
N TYR A 199 -24.17 21.12 -11.05
CA TYR A 199 -24.24 20.13 -9.98
C TYR A 199 -23.16 20.36 -8.94
N PHE A 200 -21.89 20.41 -9.34
CA PHE A 200 -20.78 20.59 -8.40
C PHE A 200 -20.83 21.94 -7.70
N GLN A 201 -21.02 23.05 -8.44
CA GLN A 201 -20.97 24.39 -7.86
C GLN A 201 -22.19 24.74 -7.00
N LYS A 202 -23.40 24.30 -7.38
CA LYS A 202 -24.63 24.71 -6.68
C LYS A 202 -25.13 23.67 -5.70
N TYR A 203 -24.66 22.44 -5.77
CA TYR A 203 -25.03 21.37 -4.85
C TYR A 203 -23.82 20.90 -4.03
N LEU A 204 -22.94 20.09 -4.59
CA LEU A 204 -21.90 19.39 -3.82
C LEU A 204 -20.99 20.33 -3.03
N LEU A 205 -20.37 21.30 -3.70
CA LEU A 205 -19.42 22.21 -3.06
C LEU A 205 -20.06 23.11 -1.99
N LYS A 206 -21.38 23.35 -2.07
CA LYS A 206 -22.09 24.11 -1.02
C LYS A 206 -22.30 23.32 0.25
N GLN A 207 -22.33 21.99 0.18
CA GLN A 207 -22.53 21.13 1.36
C GLN A 207 -21.22 20.88 2.13
N ILE A 208 -20.08 21.05 1.45
CA ILE A 208 -18.75 20.73 1.98
C ILE A 208 -18.07 21.97 2.57
N ALA A 209 -18.52 23.19 2.22
CA ALA A 209 -17.79 24.42 2.55
C ALA A 209 -18.29 25.12 3.82
N ASP A 210 -17.40 25.19 4.81
CA ASP A 210 -17.29 26.25 5.82
C ASP A 210 -16.05 27.15 5.54
N ALA A 211 -15.63 27.36 4.27
CA ALA A 211 -14.59 28.35 3.86
C ALA A 211 -14.61 28.63 2.32
N PRO A 212 -14.00 29.73 1.81
CA PRO A 212 -14.61 30.64 0.87
C PRO A 212 -14.65 30.14 -0.57
N THR A 213 -15.75 30.46 -1.24
CA THR A 213 -15.96 30.26 -2.67
C THR A 213 -14.92 31.02 -3.49
N VAL A 214 -13.96 30.32 -4.09
CA VAL A 214 -13.17 30.85 -5.19
C VAL A 214 -13.85 30.47 -6.49
N SER A 215 -14.75 31.34 -6.95
CA SER A 215 -15.31 31.30 -8.29
C SER A 215 -14.25 31.79 -9.28
N HIS A 216 -13.61 30.89 -10.03
CA HIS A 216 -12.87 31.27 -11.23
C HIS A 216 -13.79 31.17 -12.45
N PHE A 217 -14.13 32.32 -13.02
CA PHE A 217 -14.68 32.45 -14.36
C PHE A 217 -13.54 32.36 -15.38
N GLY A 218 -13.65 31.44 -16.34
CA GLY A 218 -12.82 31.40 -17.54
C GLY A 218 -13.69 31.16 -18.76
N ILE A 219 -13.94 32.22 -19.53
CA ILE A 219 -14.44 32.18 -20.90
C ILE A 219 -13.20 32.22 -21.80
N GLY A 220 -13.06 31.27 -22.71
CA GLY A 220 -11.98 31.22 -23.70
C GLY A 220 -11.74 29.83 -24.24
#